data_AF-A0A3E0N1X5-F1
#
_entry.id   AF-A0A3E0N1X5-F1
#
_cell.length_a   1.000
_cell.length_b   1.000
_cell.length_c   1.000
_cell.angle_alpha   90.00
_cell.angle_beta   90.00
_cell.angle_gamma   90.00
#
_symmetry.space_group_name_H-M   'P 1'
#
loop_
_entity.id
_entity.type
_entity.pdbx_description
1 polymer ?
#
loop_
_entity_poly.entity_id
_entity_poly.type
_entity_poly.pdbx_seq_one_letter_code
_entity_poly.pdbx_strand_id
1 'polypeptide(L)'
;MVRVIRTEDGGERIQVRLELGLMQMELDGRPDGQRVGNFESWLAFYAAQQEAHDQENPDGKPFQLEPDDCQKLLQEGVQFYHRYISFWQLGRYELCARDTSRNLRLFDFVRRFARRDRDKLLFDQWRPYVTMMRTRAVATPLVELEDIPAALRVIESGIEGIHQFLEDYGQEDRAADCNELVHLEQWRDELQREAPEERRQLTVDKLPESPLDRLRKQLEQAVTEERYEDAAALRDQIAQLRDSSSHQ
;
A
#
# COMPACT_ATOMS: atom_id res chain seq x y z
N MET A 1 12.17 1.89 21.77
CA MET A 1 13.17 0.82 21.56
C MET A 1 12.44 -0.48 21.26
N VAL A 2 12.78 -1.16 20.17
CA VAL A 2 12.19 -2.43 19.73
C VAL A 2 13.26 -3.51 19.74
N ARG A 3 12.94 -4.72 20.20
CA ARG A 3 13.85 -5.87 20.20
C ARG A 3 13.09 -7.20 20.11
N VAL A 4 13.78 -8.26 19.72
CA VAL A 4 13.30 -9.64 19.87
C VAL A 4 13.76 -10.19 21.22
N ILE A 5 12.87 -10.88 21.93
CA ILE A 5 13.15 -11.59 23.17
C ILE A 5 12.78 -13.06 23.03
N ARG A 6 13.46 -13.93 23.78
CA ARG A 6 13.07 -15.34 23.93
C ARG A 6 12.13 -15.49 25.13
N THR A 7 11.10 -16.30 24.97
CA THR A 7 10.18 -16.66 26.06
C THR A 7 10.67 -17.88 26.82
N GLU A 8 10.12 -18.11 28.02
CA GLU A 8 10.45 -19.29 28.84
C GLU A 8 10.08 -20.60 28.12
N ASP A 9 9.06 -20.56 27.27
CA ASP A 9 8.61 -21.69 26.43
C ASP A 9 9.50 -21.92 25.18
N GLY A 10 10.59 -21.16 25.04
CA GLY A 10 11.54 -21.26 23.92
C GLY A 10 11.09 -20.55 22.63
N GLY A 11 9.93 -19.88 22.65
CA GLY A 11 9.46 -19.05 21.54
C GLY A 11 10.15 -17.70 21.46
N GLU A 12 9.85 -16.94 20.40
CA GLU A 12 10.32 -15.56 20.24
C GLU A 12 9.14 -14.59 20.32
N ARG A 13 9.37 -13.39 20.86
CA ARG A 13 8.41 -12.28 20.85
C ARG A 13 9.09 -10.97 20.49
N ILE A 14 8.33 -10.06 19.87
CA ILE A 14 8.72 -8.66 19.76
C ILE A 14 8.42 -7.98 21.08
N GLN A 15 9.35 -7.16 21.58
CA GLN A 15 9.13 -6.28 22.72
C GLN A 15 9.39 -4.83 22.31
N VAL A 16 8.39 -3.98 22.55
CA VAL A 16 8.42 -2.54 22.31
C VAL A 16 8.35 -1.83 23.66
N ARG A 17 9.33 -0.95 23.92
CA ARG A 17 9.30 -0.05 25.09
C ARG A 17 8.43 1.18 24.79
N LEU A 18 7.41 1.39 25.61
CA LEU A 18 6.53 2.55 25.62
C LEU A 18 6.91 3.49 26.77
N GLU A 19 6.37 4.72 26.78
CA GLU A 19 6.69 5.70 27.84
C GLU A 19 6.33 5.20 29.24
N LEU A 20 5.18 4.53 29.38
CA LEU A 20 4.67 4.02 30.66
C LEU A 20 4.49 2.50 30.67
N GLY A 21 5.26 1.77 29.87
CA GLY A 21 5.16 0.31 29.88
C GLY A 21 5.97 -0.40 28.80
N LEU A 22 5.62 -1.67 28.62
CA LEU A 22 6.14 -2.51 27.55
C LEU A 22 4.96 -3.18 26.84
N MET A 23 5.06 -3.28 25.52
CA MET A 23 4.18 -4.08 24.69
C MET A 23 4.97 -5.29 24.19
N GLN A 24 4.37 -6.47 24.26
CA GLN A 24 4.94 -7.68 23.68
C GLN A 24 3.96 -8.25 22.65
N MET A 25 4.50 -8.75 21.54
CA MET A 25 3.71 -9.32 20.46
C MET A 25 4.34 -10.61 19.95
N GLU A 26 3.49 -11.58 19.58
CA GLU A 26 3.90 -12.79 18.89
C GLU A 26 4.44 -12.48 17.49
N LEU A 27 5.44 -13.24 17.04
CA LEU A 27 6.00 -13.09 15.69
C LEU A 27 5.00 -13.55 14.61
N ASP A 28 4.18 -14.55 14.92
CA ASP A 28 3.24 -15.20 14.02
C ASP A 28 1.81 -15.18 14.57
N GLY A 29 0.83 -15.40 13.70
CA GLY A 29 -0.59 -15.33 14.07
C GLY A 29 -1.02 -13.92 14.51
N ARG A 30 -1.98 -13.85 15.44
CA ARG A 30 -2.44 -12.57 16.01
C ARG A 30 -1.39 -11.98 16.94
N PRO A 31 -1.09 -10.66 16.88
CA PRO A 31 -0.01 -10.07 17.66
C PRO A 31 -0.12 -10.28 19.18
N ASP A 32 -1.32 -10.28 19.75
CA ASP A 32 -1.53 -10.57 21.17
C ASP A 32 -1.59 -12.08 21.53
N GLY A 33 -1.36 -12.96 20.56
CA GLY A 33 -1.33 -14.42 20.72
C GLY A 33 -2.69 -15.09 20.94
N GLN A 34 -3.80 -14.34 20.96
CA GLN A 34 -5.12 -14.95 21.16
C GLN A 34 -5.69 -15.51 19.85
N ARG A 35 -6.72 -16.35 19.98
CA ARG A 35 -7.51 -16.91 18.88
C ARG A 35 -8.96 -16.46 18.96
N VAL A 36 -9.64 -16.43 17.82
CA VAL A 36 -11.08 -16.17 17.73
C VAL A 36 -11.79 -17.49 17.47
N GLY A 37 -12.18 -18.18 18.55
CA GLY A 37 -12.64 -19.57 18.44
C GLY A 37 -11.55 -20.46 17.81
N ASN A 38 -11.86 -21.08 16.67
CA ASN A 38 -10.91 -21.90 15.92
C ASN A 38 -10.04 -21.09 14.93
N PHE A 39 -10.29 -19.79 14.76
CA PHE A 39 -9.61 -18.94 13.79
C PHE A 39 -8.43 -18.18 14.40
N GLU A 40 -7.44 -17.91 13.56
CA GLU A 40 -6.23 -17.18 13.96
C GLU A 40 -6.45 -15.68 14.16
N SER A 41 -7.51 -15.11 13.60
CA SER A 41 -7.79 -13.66 13.62
C SER A 41 -9.27 -13.38 13.40
N TRP A 42 -9.71 -12.16 13.74
CA TRP A 42 -11.05 -11.68 13.41
C TRP A 42 -11.27 -11.64 11.90
N LEU A 43 -10.27 -11.20 11.12
CA LEU A 43 -10.38 -11.23 9.67
C LEU A 43 -10.65 -12.64 9.14
N ALA A 44 -9.93 -13.66 9.63
CA ALA A 44 -10.15 -15.05 9.23
C ALA A 44 -11.54 -15.56 9.65
N PHE A 45 -11.97 -15.22 10.87
CA PHE A 45 -13.30 -15.57 11.37
C PHE A 45 -14.42 -14.95 10.52
N TYR A 46 -14.36 -13.66 10.21
CA TYR A 46 -15.39 -13.00 9.41
C TYR A 46 -15.35 -13.40 7.94
N ALA A 47 -14.17 -13.68 7.36
CA ALA A 47 -14.07 -14.22 6.02
C ALA A 47 -14.75 -15.60 5.90
N ALA A 48 -14.55 -16.47 6.89
CA ALA A 48 -15.22 -17.77 6.92
C ALA A 48 -16.73 -17.65 7.12
N GLN A 49 -17.20 -16.73 7.97
CA GLN A 49 -18.64 -16.45 8.08
C GLN A 49 -19.23 -15.90 6.80
N GLN A 50 -18.51 -15.02 6.10
CA GLN A 50 -18.95 -14.47 4.82
C GLN A 50 -19.07 -15.57 3.76
N GLU A 51 -18.08 -16.47 3.66
CA GLU A 51 -18.11 -17.60 2.74
C GLU A 51 -19.26 -18.56 3.05
N ALA A 52 -19.48 -18.91 4.32
CA ALA A 52 -20.59 -19.75 4.74
C ALA A 52 -21.95 -19.10 4.43
N HIS A 53 -22.07 -17.79 4.67
CA HIS A 53 -23.28 -17.03 4.35
C HIS A 53 -23.61 -17.07 2.86
N ASP A 54 -22.61 -16.85 1.99
CA ASP A 54 -22.77 -16.91 0.54
C ASP A 54 -23.17 -18.31 0.04
N GLN A 55 -22.61 -19.37 0.65
CA GLN A 55 -22.95 -20.75 0.32
C GLN A 55 -24.39 -21.10 0.73
N GLU A 56 -24.83 -20.65 1.91
CA GLU A 56 -26.18 -20.89 2.42
C GLU A 56 -27.23 -20.00 1.73
N ASN A 57 -26.82 -18.84 1.19
CA ASN A 57 -27.71 -17.85 0.61
C ASN A 57 -27.26 -17.36 -0.79
N PRO A 58 -27.17 -18.24 -1.83
CA PRO A 58 -26.66 -17.85 -3.14
C PRO A 58 -27.42 -16.69 -3.81
N ASP A 59 -28.75 -16.67 -3.62
CA ASP A 59 -29.65 -15.64 -4.13
C ASP A 59 -30.16 -14.71 -3.01
N GLY A 60 -29.55 -14.78 -1.82
CA GLY A 60 -29.98 -14.03 -0.65
C GLY A 60 -29.36 -12.63 -0.57
N LYS A 61 -29.60 -11.97 0.57
CA LYS A 61 -28.97 -10.68 0.85
C LYS A 61 -27.46 -10.87 1.05
N PRO A 62 -26.62 -9.94 0.57
CA PRO A 62 -25.17 -10.03 0.78
C PRO A 62 -24.85 -10.02 2.26
N PHE A 63 -23.78 -10.72 2.63
CA PHE A 63 -23.18 -10.64 3.96
C PHE A 63 -22.82 -9.19 4.28
N GLN A 64 -23.08 -8.76 5.52
CA GLN A 64 -22.74 -7.42 5.99
C GLN A 64 -22.12 -7.47 7.38
N LEU A 65 -21.06 -6.69 7.57
CA LEU A 65 -20.46 -6.43 8.87
C LEU A 65 -21.26 -5.35 9.61
N GLU A 66 -21.58 -5.64 10.87
CA GLU A 66 -22.15 -4.65 11.77
C GLU A 66 -21.04 -3.76 12.37
N PRO A 67 -21.38 -2.58 12.91
CA PRO A 67 -20.39 -1.64 13.45
C PRO A 67 -19.46 -2.25 14.50
N ASP A 68 -19.98 -3.14 15.36
CA ASP A 68 -19.20 -3.82 16.39
C ASP A 68 -18.19 -4.81 15.79
N ASP A 69 -18.48 -5.38 14.62
CA ASP A 69 -17.56 -6.24 13.89
C ASP A 69 -16.42 -5.42 13.29
N CYS A 70 -16.76 -4.27 12.69
CA CYS A 70 -15.79 -3.28 12.22
C CYS A 70 -14.87 -2.79 13.36
N GLN A 71 -15.40 -2.58 14.57
CA GLN A 71 -14.58 -2.20 15.72
C GLN A 71 -13.55 -3.28 16.11
N LYS A 72 -13.95 -4.55 16.17
CA LYS A 72 -13.02 -5.66 16.45
C LYS A 72 -11.93 -5.77 15.39
N LEU A 73 -12.33 -5.66 14.13
CA LEU A 73 -11.43 -5.67 12.97
C LEU A 73 -10.43 -4.50 13.02
N LEU A 74 -10.88 -3.30 13.38
CA LEU A 74 -10.04 -2.12 13.51
C LEU A 74 -9.01 -2.29 14.63
N GLN A 75 -9.46 -2.72 15.82
CA GLN A 75 -8.58 -2.98 16.96
C GLN A 75 -7.49 -3.98 16.60
N GLU A 76 -7.86 -5.08 15.94
CA GLU A 76 -6.89 -6.06 15.44
C GLU A 76 -5.95 -5.45 14.40
N GLY A 77 -6.46 -4.67 13.44
CA GLY A 77 -5.64 -3.95 12.45
C GLY A 77 -4.56 -3.05 13.08
N VAL A 78 -4.89 -2.37 14.18
CA VAL A 78 -3.93 -1.56 14.96
C VAL A 78 -2.86 -2.42 15.64
N GLN A 79 -3.20 -3.61 16.13
CA GLN A 79 -2.18 -4.52 16.66
C GLN A 79 -1.16 -4.91 15.58
N PHE A 80 -1.65 -5.27 14.38
CA PHE A 80 -0.77 -5.58 13.24
C PHE A 80 0.06 -4.36 12.81
N TYR A 81 -0.49 -3.15 12.90
CA TYR A 81 0.27 -1.90 12.69
C TYR A 81 1.49 -1.80 13.60
N HIS A 82 1.31 -1.97 14.91
CA HIS A 82 2.43 -1.93 15.85
C HIS A 82 3.46 -3.02 15.54
N ARG A 83 3.02 -4.20 15.11
CA ARG A 83 3.91 -5.31 14.80
C ARG A 83 4.72 -5.08 13.52
N TYR A 84 4.11 -4.66 12.41
CA TYR A 84 4.86 -4.47 11.17
C TYR A 84 5.82 -3.28 11.24
N ILE A 85 5.50 -2.22 11.98
CA ILE A 85 6.47 -1.13 12.24
C ILE A 85 7.64 -1.64 13.06
N SER A 86 7.38 -2.54 14.01
CA SER A 86 8.45 -3.19 14.77
C SER A 86 9.31 -4.08 13.87
N PHE A 87 8.71 -4.85 12.96
CA PHE A 87 9.47 -5.65 11.98
C PHE A 87 10.32 -4.78 11.06
N TRP A 88 9.78 -3.67 10.57
CA TRP A 88 10.51 -2.69 9.78
C TRP A 88 11.75 -2.17 10.53
N GLN A 89 11.59 -1.75 11.79
CA GLN A 89 12.70 -1.26 12.63
C GLN A 89 13.75 -2.34 12.94
N LEU A 90 13.37 -3.61 12.89
CA LEU A 90 14.26 -4.76 13.12
C LEU A 90 14.90 -5.30 11.82
N GLY A 91 14.64 -4.69 10.66
CA GLY A 91 15.12 -5.18 9.36
C GLY A 91 14.46 -6.49 8.93
N ARG A 92 13.33 -6.88 9.53
CA ARG A 92 12.58 -8.11 9.18
C ARG A 92 11.55 -7.80 8.10
N TYR A 93 12.05 -7.43 6.93
CA TYR A 93 11.25 -6.87 5.83
C TYR A 93 10.16 -7.82 5.31
N GLU A 94 10.44 -9.12 5.19
CA GLU A 94 9.45 -10.12 4.77
C GLU A 94 8.25 -10.21 5.73
N LEU A 95 8.50 -10.17 7.04
CA LEU A 95 7.45 -10.19 8.05
C LEU A 95 6.65 -8.89 8.06
N CYS A 96 7.32 -7.75 7.83
CA CYS A 96 6.64 -6.48 7.62
C CYS A 96 5.71 -6.55 6.41
N ALA A 97 6.20 -7.04 5.26
CA ALA A 97 5.42 -7.17 4.03
C ALA A 97 4.21 -8.10 4.19
N ARG A 98 4.36 -9.19 4.96
CA ARG A 98 3.26 -10.10 5.30
C ARG A 98 2.15 -9.39 6.05
N ASP A 99 2.50 -8.67 7.11
CA ASP A 99 1.53 -8.02 7.98
C ASP A 99 0.87 -6.80 7.31
N THR A 100 1.60 -6.02 6.51
CA THR A 100 1.01 -4.94 5.70
C THR A 100 0.07 -5.50 4.62
N SER A 101 0.46 -6.59 3.93
CA SER A 101 -0.42 -7.25 2.95
C SER A 101 -1.69 -7.79 3.60
N ARG A 102 -1.60 -8.30 4.84
CA ARG A 102 -2.77 -8.68 5.63
C ARG A 102 -3.67 -7.49 5.93
N ASN A 103 -3.11 -6.33 6.31
CA ASN A 103 -3.92 -5.14 6.58
C ASN A 103 -4.58 -4.56 5.32
N LEU A 104 -3.92 -4.63 4.16
CA LEU A 104 -4.58 -4.26 2.90
C LEU A 104 -5.78 -5.18 2.58
N ARG A 105 -5.63 -6.51 2.77
CA ARG A 105 -6.76 -7.45 2.67
C ARG A 105 -7.89 -7.14 3.66
N LEU A 106 -7.54 -6.69 4.87
CA LEU A 106 -8.54 -6.23 5.84
C LEU A 106 -9.31 -5.02 5.31
N PHE A 107 -8.63 -4.04 4.74
CA PHE A 107 -9.27 -2.84 4.19
C PHE A 107 -10.21 -3.20 3.03
N ASP A 108 -9.78 -4.08 2.13
CA ASP A 108 -10.61 -4.59 1.03
C ASP A 108 -11.86 -5.32 1.55
N PHE A 109 -11.70 -6.15 2.57
CA PHE A 109 -12.79 -6.88 3.19
C PHE A 109 -13.83 -5.93 3.81
N VAL A 110 -13.38 -4.94 4.58
CA VAL A 110 -14.29 -3.95 5.19
C VAL A 110 -14.94 -3.07 4.13
N ARG A 111 -14.20 -2.59 3.12
CA ARG A 111 -14.74 -1.79 2.01
C ARG A 111 -15.89 -2.53 1.31
N ARG A 112 -15.76 -3.84 1.13
CA ARG A 112 -16.77 -4.69 0.46
C ARG A 112 -17.98 -5.00 1.34
N PHE A 113 -17.78 -5.33 2.62
CA PHE A 113 -18.83 -5.92 3.45
C PHE A 113 -19.34 -5.01 4.57
N ALA A 114 -18.72 -3.87 4.85
CA ALA A 114 -19.24 -2.96 5.88
C ALA A 114 -20.59 -2.37 5.48
N ARG A 115 -21.55 -2.44 6.42
CA ARG A 115 -22.90 -1.91 6.22
C ARG A 115 -22.94 -0.39 6.07
N ARG A 116 -22.05 0.33 6.74
CA ARG A 116 -22.03 1.80 6.78
C ARG A 116 -20.79 2.34 6.08
N ASP A 117 -20.95 3.36 5.23
CA ASP A 117 -19.82 3.96 4.53
C ASP A 117 -18.83 4.66 5.46
N ARG A 118 -19.30 5.19 6.60
CA ARG A 118 -18.42 5.72 7.65
C ARG A 118 -17.41 4.67 8.11
N ASP A 119 -17.84 3.43 8.27
CA ASP A 119 -16.97 2.36 8.74
C ASP A 119 -15.95 1.98 7.66
N LYS A 120 -16.31 2.02 6.37
CA LYS A 120 -15.36 1.84 5.25
C LYS A 120 -14.26 2.90 5.28
N LEU A 121 -14.65 4.17 5.40
CA LEU A 121 -13.72 5.31 5.43
C LEU A 121 -12.75 5.27 6.61
N LEU A 122 -13.16 4.72 7.76
CA LEU A 122 -12.27 4.58 8.92
C LEU A 122 -11.03 3.72 8.62
N PHE A 123 -11.15 2.75 7.71
CA PHE A 123 -10.05 1.88 7.29
C PHE A 123 -9.33 2.45 6.08
N ASP A 124 -10.09 2.81 5.04
CA ASP A 124 -9.52 3.21 3.75
C ASP A 124 -8.65 4.48 3.83
N GLN A 125 -8.89 5.37 4.81
CA GLN A 125 -7.99 6.53 5.06
C GLN A 125 -6.52 6.13 5.31
N TRP A 126 -6.27 4.90 5.78
CA TRP A 126 -4.92 4.39 6.05
C TRP A 126 -4.30 3.65 4.86
N ARG A 127 -5.07 3.42 3.79
CA ARG A 127 -4.62 2.63 2.64
C ARG A 127 -3.36 3.19 1.98
N PRO A 128 -3.20 4.50 1.72
CA PRO A 128 -1.97 5.03 1.15
C PRO A 128 -0.74 4.70 1.99
N TYR A 129 -0.85 4.88 3.31
CA TYR A 129 0.24 4.61 4.25
C TYR A 129 0.63 3.13 4.29
N VAL A 130 -0.35 2.22 4.39
CA VAL A 130 -0.07 0.78 4.42
C VAL A 130 0.49 0.29 3.09
N THR A 131 0.00 0.83 1.97
CA THR A 131 0.56 0.56 0.63
C THR A 131 2.02 1.00 0.56
N MET A 132 2.35 2.23 0.96
CA MET A 132 3.74 2.70 1.00
C MET A 132 4.61 1.83 1.92
N MET A 133 4.15 1.45 3.11
CA MET A 133 4.92 0.58 4.01
C MET A 133 5.14 -0.81 3.43
N ARG A 134 4.13 -1.40 2.75
CA ARG A 134 4.27 -2.67 2.05
C ARG A 134 5.31 -2.57 0.93
N THR A 135 5.21 -1.52 0.11
CA THR A 135 6.12 -1.27 -1.01
C THR A 135 7.55 -1.20 -0.53
N ARG A 136 7.81 -0.41 0.53
CA ARG A 136 9.14 -0.33 1.15
C ARG A 136 9.62 -1.67 1.67
N ALA A 137 8.77 -2.41 2.39
CA ALA A 137 9.10 -3.72 2.92
C ALA A 137 9.45 -4.76 1.84
N VAL A 138 8.87 -4.66 0.64
CA VAL A 138 9.18 -5.59 -0.46
C VAL A 138 10.38 -5.10 -1.29
N ALA A 139 10.49 -3.80 -1.54
CA ALA A 139 11.54 -3.25 -2.40
C ALA A 139 12.90 -3.13 -1.71
N THR A 140 12.97 -2.86 -0.40
CA THR A 140 14.26 -2.68 0.30
C THR A 140 15.19 -3.91 0.16
N PRO A 141 14.74 -5.15 0.42
CA PRO A 141 15.59 -6.33 0.20
C PRO A 141 16.07 -6.49 -1.26
N LEU A 142 15.26 -6.08 -2.24
CA LEU A 142 15.64 -6.15 -3.65
C LEU A 142 16.74 -5.14 -3.98
N VAL A 143 16.65 -3.93 -3.41
CA VAL A 143 17.71 -2.92 -3.51
C VAL A 143 19.00 -3.41 -2.84
N GLU A 144 18.90 -4.02 -1.65
CA GLU A 144 20.05 -4.60 -0.95
C GLU A 144 20.73 -5.74 -1.74
N LEU A 145 19.96 -6.48 -2.54
CA LEU A 145 20.44 -7.52 -3.44
C LEU A 145 20.87 -6.99 -4.83
N GLU A 146 20.88 -5.68 -5.02
CA GLU A 146 21.18 -4.99 -6.29
C GLU A 146 20.23 -5.35 -7.46
N ASP A 147 19.06 -5.96 -7.20
CA ASP A 147 17.99 -6.18 -8.19
C ASP A 147 17.13 -4.92 -8.33
N ILE A 148 17.76 -3.86 -8.83
CA ILE A 148 17.12 -2.56 -9.05
C ILE A 148 15.89 -2.66 -9.98
N PRO A 149 15.92 -3.42 -11.10
CA PRO A 149 14.75 -3.57 -11.94
C PRO A 149 13.56 -4.20 -11.21
N ALA A 150 13.76 -5.18 -10.33
CA ALA A 150 12.68 -5.73 -9.52
C ALA A 150 12.18 -4.75 -8.47
N ALA A 151 13.08 -4.03 -7.80
CA ALA A 151 12.72 -3.00 -6.83
C ALA A 151 11.84 -1.90 -7.47
N LEU A 152 12.22 -1.40 -8.64
CA LEU A 152 11.45 -0.38 -9.38
C LEU A 152 10.04 -0.84 -9.71
N ARG A 153 9.86 -2.08 -10.22
CA ARG A 153 8.52 -2.64 -10.49
C ARG A 153 7.64 -2.67 -9.25
N VAL A 154 8.22 -3.01 -8.09
CA VAL A 154 7.49 -3.01 -6.82
C VAL A 154 7.09 -1.60 -6.40
N ILE A 155 7.99 -0.63 -6.55
CA ILE A 155 7.72 0.77 -6.21
C ILE A 155 6.65 1.36 -7.12
N GLU A 156 6.73 1.13 -8.42
CA GLU A 156 5.74 1.55 -9.41
C GLU A 156 4.37 0.97 -9.13
N SER A 157 4.28 -0.33 -8.84
CA SER A 157 3.01 -0.95 -8.45
C SER A 157 2.43 -0.32 -7.17
N GLY A 158 3.29 0.08 -6.22
CA GLY A 158 2.89 0.82 -5.03
C GLY A 158 2.33 2.21 -5.34
N ILE A 159 3.01 2.95 -6.21
CA ILE A 159 2.62 4.28 -6.69
C ILE A 159 1.27 4.21 -7.41
N GLU A 160 1.12 3.28 -8.36
CA GLU A 160 -0.13 3.02 -9.09
C GLU A 160 -1.28 2.70 -8.13
N GLY A 161 -1.03 1.88 -7.09
CA GLY A 161 -2.04 1.57 -6.09
C GLY A 161 -2.50 2.77 -5.27
N ILE A 162 -1.62 3.75 -5.01
CA ILE A 162 -1.98 5.00 -4.33
C ILE A 162 -2.73 5.93 -5.28
N HIS A 163 -2.32 6.04 -6.54
CA HIS A 163 -3.06 6.81 -7.55
C HIS A 163 -4.48 6.27 -7.74
N GLN A 164 -4.65 4.95 -7.86
CA GLN A 164 -5.98 4.34 -7.98
C GLN A 164 -6.84 4.65 -6.76
N PHE A 165 -6.26 4.65 -5.56
CA PHE A 165 -6.99 5.06 -4.37
C PHE A 165 -7.43 6.53 -4.47
N LEU A 166 -6.57 7.45 -4.89
CA LEU A 166 -6.94 8.86 -5.02
C LEU A 166 -8.06 9.05 -6.05
N GLU A 167 -7.99 8.37 -7.19
CA GLU A 167 -9.04 8.35 -8.23
C GLU A 167 -10.36 7.80 -7.69
N ASP A 168 -10.33 6.66 -7.00
CA ASP A 168 -11.51 6.04 -6.39
C ASP A 168 -12.27 6.97 -5.42
N TYR A 169 -11.59 7.97 -4.86
CA TYR A 169 -12.14 8.95 -3.93
C TYR A 169 -12.31 10.36 -4.52
N GLY A 170 -12.01 10.57 -5.80
CA GLY A 170 -12.05 11.90 -6.44
C GLY A 170 -11.06 12.89 -5.81
N GLN A 171 -9.86 12.43 -5.48
CA GLN A 171 -8.78 13.19 -4.83
C GLN A 171 -7.49 13.19 -5.64
N GLU A 172 -7.56 12.99 -6.96
CA GLU A 172 -6.42 12.98 -7.90
C GLU A 172 -5.59 14.26 -7.77
N ASP A 173 -6.32 15.35 -7.69
CA ASP A 173 -5.99 16.71 -7.34
C ASP A 173 -5.09 16.87 -6.10
N ARG A 174 -5.15 15.95 -5.15
CA ARG A 174 -4.36 15.95 -3.90
C ARG A 174 -3.16 15.03 -3.95
N ALA A 175 -2.79 14.51 -5.12
CA ALA A 175 -1.63 13.64 -5.29
C ALA A 175 -0.34 14.28 -4.78
N ALA A 176 -0.15 15.58 -5.05
CA ALA A 176 1.03 16.33 -4.60
C ALA A 176 1.12 16.48 -3.06
N ASP A 177 -0.03 16.45 -2.37
CA ASP A 177 -0.12 16.53 -0.90
C ASP A 177 0.03 15.15 -0.23
N CYS A 178 -0.05 14.07 -1.00
CA CYS A 178 0.06 12.72 -0.46
C CYS A 178 1.52 12.37 -0.20
N ASN A 179 1.96 12.57 1.05
CA ASN A 179 3.33 12.29 1.50
C ASN A 179 3.80 10.89 1.12
N GLU A 180 2.92 9.89 1.21
CA GLU A 180 3.22 8.51 0.85
C GLU A 180 3.57 8.34 -0.63
N LEU A 181 2.79 9.00 -1.50
CA LEU A 181 3.01 8.97 -2.94
C LEU A 181 4.31 9.68 -3.29
N VAL A 182 4.47 10.92 -2.82
CA VAL A 182 5.66 11.75 -3.03
C VAL A 182 6.92 11.01 -2.57
N HIS A 183 6.87 10.33 -1.42
CA HIS A 183 8.01 9.56 -0.92
C HIS A 183 8.39 8.41 -1.84
N LEU A 184 7.41 7.65 -2.36
CA LEU A 184 7.69 6.54 -3.28
C LEU A 184 8.21 7.05 -4.64
N GLU A 185 7.67 8.15 -5.16
CA GLU A 185 8.14 8.76 -6.41
C GLU A 185 9.58 9.25 -6.31
N GLN A 186 9.92 9.94 -5.22
CA GLN A 186 11.30 10.36 -4.95
C GLN A 186 12.23 9.17 -4.87
N TRP A 187 11.82 8.10 -4.16
CA TRP A 187 12.65 6.90 -4.02
C TRP A 187 12.84 6.17 -5.36
N ARG A 188 11.80 6.09 -6.20
CA ARG A 188 11.90 5.58 -7.57
C ARG A 188 12.93 6.37 -8.38
N ASP A 189 12.83 7.69 -8.37
CA ASP A 189 13.70 8.58 -9.16
C ASP A 189 15.17 8.49 -8.70
N GLU A 190 15.41 8.34 -7.40
CA GLU A 190 16.74 8.07 -6.83
C GLU A 190 17.32 6.77 -7.37
N LEU A 191 16.58 5.67 -7.28
CA LEU A 191 17.03 4.35 -7.77
C LEU A 191 17.27 4.34 -9.29
N GLN A 192 16.46 5.06 -10.07
CA GLN A 192 16.66 5.19 -11.51
C GLN A 192 17.94 5.95 -11.87
N ARG A 193 18.33 6.96 -11.07
CA ARG A 193 19.58 7.71 -11.25
C ARG A 193 20.82 6.90 -10.88
N GLU A 194 20.68 5.96 -9.94
CA GLU A 194 21.77 5.06 -9.54
C GLU A 194 21.93 3.86 -10.49
N ALA A 195 20.88 3.50 -11.24
CA ALA A 195 20.95 2.41 -12.21
C ALA A 195 21.97 2.71 -13.33
N PRO A 196 22.81 1.74 -13.77
CA PRO A 196 23.71 1.93 -14.91
C PRO A 196 22.95 2.26 -16.21
N GLU A 197 23.52 3.11 -17.08
CA GLU A 197 22.87 3.64 -18.29
C GLU A 197 22.28 2.54 -19.19
N GLU A 198 22.98 1.41 -19.36
CA GLU A 198 22.53 0.26 -20.14
C GLU A 198 21.23 -0.38 -19.59
N ARG A 199 21.01 -0.30 -18.28
CA ARG A 199 19.81 -0.82 -17.61
C ARG A 199 18.67 0.19 -17.58
N ARG A 200 18.94 1.51 -17.62
CA ARG A 200 17.91 2.56 -17.72
C ARG A 200 17.11 2.43 -19.01
N GLN A 201 17.78 2.12 -20.12
CA GLN A 201 17.12 1.99 -21.43
C GLN A 201 16.09 0.83 -21.46
N LEU A 202 16.38 -0.28 -20.75
CA LEU A 202 15.50 -1.45 -20.65
C LEU A 202 14.28 -1.25 -19.75
N THR A 203 14.34 -0.36 -18.74
CA THR A 203 13.20 -0.05 -17.86
C THR A 203 12.25 0.95 -18.50
N VAL A 204 12.75 1.97 -19.21
CA VAL A 204 11.92 2.97 -19.91
C VAL A 204 11.01 2.31 -20.95
N ASP A 205 11.50 1.28 -21.65
CA ASP A 205 10.71 0.56 -22.66
C ASP A 205 9.62 -0.38 -22.09
N LYS A 206 9.57 -0.59 -20.76
CA LYS A 206 8.67 -1.57 -20.12
C LYS A 206 7.72 -1.01 -19.06
N LEU A 207 7.78 0.28 -18.74
CA LEU A 207 6.80 0.91 -17.85
C LEU A 207 5.47 1.15 -18.57
N PRO A 208 4.32 1.01 -17.90
CA PRO A 208 3.10 1.67 -18.32
C PRO A 208 3.35 3.18 -18.32
N GLU A 209 3.50 3.77 -19.51
CA GLU A 209 3.77 5.21 -19.65
C GLU A 209 2.66 6.02 -18.95
N SER A 210 3.05 6.86 -17.99
CA SER A 210 2.18 7.84 -17.35
C SER A 210 1.48 8.71 -18.41
N PRO A 211 0.22 9.14 -18.20
CA PRO A 211 -0.48 10.03 -19.13
C PRO A 211 0.33 11.28 -19.50
N LEU A 212 1.10 11.84 -18.55
CA LEU A 212 1.98 12.98 -18.79
C LEU A 212 3.19 12.62 -19.66
N ASP A 213 3.77 11.44 -19.48
CA ASP A 213 4.92 10.99 -20.27
C ASP A 213 4.51 10.64 -21.70
N ARG A 214 3.31 10.08 -21.90
CA ARG A 214 2.71 9.91 -23.24
C ARG A 214 2.55 11.25 -23.97
N LEU A 215 2.00 12.25 -23.29
CA LEU A 215 1.80 13.57 -23.88
C LEU A 215 3.14 14.26 -24.20
N ARG A 216 4.16 14.10 -23.37
CA ARG A 216 5.52 14.62 -23.65
C ARG A 216 6.15 13.97 -24.87
N LYS A 217 6.01 12.65 -25.02
CA LYS A 217 6.53 11.90 -26.15
C LYS A 217 5.81 12.28 -27.46
N GLN A 218 4.49 12.46 -27.40
CA GLN A 218 3.70 12.95 -28.53
C GLN A 218 4.09 14.37 -28.94
N LEU A 219 4.40 15.24 -27.96
CA LEU A 219 4.88 16.59 -28.24
C LEU A 219 6.24 16.57 -28.95
N GLU A 220 7.18 15.77 -28.47
CA GLU A 220 8.52 15.63 -29.06
C GLU A 220 8.45 15.09 -30.49
N GLN A 221 7.56 14.13 -30.73
CA GLN A 221 7.27 13.61 -32.06
C GLN A 221 6.63 14.67 -32.98
N ALA A 222 5.66 15.44 -32.50
CA ALA A 222 5.03 16.51 -33.28
C ALA A 222 6.02 17.62 -33.67
N VAL A 223 6.98 17.95 -32.78
CA VAL A 223 8.05 18.91 -33.08
C VAL A 223 9.02 18.35 -34.13
N THR A 224 9.37 17.07 -34.04
CA THR A 224 10.27 16.40 -34.98
C THR A 224 9.64 16.27 -36.37
N GLU A 225 8.33 16.08 -36.43
CA GLU A 225 7.54 16.00 -37.67
C GLU A 225 7.06 17.37 -38.17
N GLU A 226 7.53 18.48 -37.57
CA GLU A 226 7.17 19.87 -37.92
C GLU A 226 5.65 20.16 -37.86
N ARG A 227 4.90 19.38 -37.09
CA ARG A 227 3.46 19.57 -36.81
C ARG A 227 3.28 20.57 -35.68
N TYR A 228 3.60 21.83 -35.95
CA TYR A 228 3.65 22.89 -34.93
C TYR A 228 2.29 23.21 -34.29
N GLU A 229 1.17 23.01 -34.99
CA GLU A 229 -0.18 23.17 -34.42
C GLU A 229 -0.50 22.08 -33.38
N ASP A 230 -0.18 20.82 -33.69
CA ASP A 230 -0.34 19.70 -32.76
C ASP A 230 0.58 19.87 -31.54
N ALA A 231 1.81 20.33 -31.76
CA ALA A 231 2.77 20.62 -30.69
C ALA A 231 2.29 21.76 -29.76
N ALA A 232 1.61 22.77 -30.29
CA ALA A 232 1.02 23.83 -29.48
C ALA A 232 -0.13 23.29 -28.61
N ALA A 233 -1.06 22.50 -29.19
CA ALA A 233 -2.16 21.91 -28.45
C ALA A 233 -1.69 20.93 -27.36
N LEU A 234 -0.67 20.11 -27.64
CA LEU A 234 -0.07 19.20 -26.67
C LEU A 234 0.67 19.95 -25.55
N ARG A 235 1.32 21.09 -25.86
CA ARG A 235 1.90 21.97 -24.82
C ARG A 235 0.84 22.55 -23.90
N ASP A 236 -0.28 22.99 -24.45
CA ASP A 236 -1.39 23.54 -23.67
C ASP A 236 -2.04 22.45 -22.79
N GLN A 237 -2.18 21.22 -23.28
CA GLN A 237 -2.67 20.09 -22.48
C GLN A 237 -1.71 19.71 -21.34
N ILE A 238 -0.39 19.71 -21.60
CA ILE A 238 0.63 19.48 -20.56
C ILE A 238 0.63 20.63 -19.54
N ALA A 239 0.46 21.87 -19.99
CA ALA A 239 0.37 23.03 -19.12
C ALA A 239 -0.89 22.98 -18.26
N GLN A 240 -2.05 22.61 -18.82
CA GLN A 240 -3.29 22.42 -18.07
C GLN A 240 -3.14 21.31 -17.03
N LEU A 241 -2.63 20.13 -17.39
CA LEU A 241 -2.39 19.05 -16.43
C LEU A 241 -1.44 19.46 -15.30
N ARG A 242 -0.43 20.30 -15.60
CA ARG A 242 0.50 20.83 -14.59
C ARG A 242 -0.09 21.95 -13.74
N ASP A 243 -0.90 22.83 -14.32
CA ASP A 243 -1.56 23.93 -13.61
C ASP A 243 -2.70 23.41 -12.73
N SER A 244 -3.42 22.38 -13.17
CA SER A 244 -4.35 21.60 -12.34
C SER A 244 -3.61 20.97 -11.15
N SER A 245 -2.36 20.53 -11.34
CA SER A 245 -1.49 20.02 -10.27
C SER A 245 -0.82 21.12 -9.42
N SER A 246 -0.95 22.40 -9.79
CA SER A 246 -0.26 23.55 -9.14
C SER A 246 -1.23 24.55 -8.48
N HIS A 247 -2.53 24.44 -8.76
CA HIS A 247 -3.61 25.22 -8.11
C HIS A 247 -4.41 24.38 -7.09
N GLN A 248 -3.84 23.24 -6.69
CA GLN A 248 -4.20 22.46 -5.51
C GLN A 248 -2.98 22.31 -4.63
#